data_AF-A0A966R5Q4-F1
#
_entry.id   AF-A0A966R5Q4-F1
#
_cell.length_a   1.000
_cell.length_b   1.000
_cell.length_c   1.000
_cell.angle_alpha   90.00
_cell.angle_beta   90.00
_cell.angle_gamma   90.00
#
_symmetry.space_group_name_H-M   'P 1'
#
loop_
_entity.id
_entity.type
_entity.pdbx_description
1 polymer ?
#
loop_
_entity_poly.entity_id
_entity_poly.type
_entity_poly.pdbx_seq_one_letter_code
_entity_poly.pdbx_strand_id
1 'polypeptide(L)'
;MGNLQIITVVEYNIYIVQQKIKTFLKKTKRYQLHDPQTWGLIVLALIAATVTWSGAKSIQLNFELQKKVVVLQEQNKVQKLQNETQKLRNEYYKTDEFKELSARRIFGKAAPGEQVYIVPKEVALAQVSPRQQAQSQPQQPKNPVVLPKYQQNMQDWLDFFFHRTPRQ
;
A
#
# COMPACT_ATOMS: atom_id res chain seq x y z
N MET A 1 -14.71 7.55 -3.40
CA MET A 1 -16.08 7.05 -3.18
C MET A 1 -16.20 5.95 -2.10
N GLY A 2 -15.11 5.41 -1.53
CA GLY A 2 -15.20 4.34 -0.51
C GLY A 2 -15.45 4.79 0.94
N ASN A 3 -15.04 6.00 1.33
CA ASN A 3 -15.16 6.44 2.74
C ASN A 3 -16.59 6.83 3.14
N LEU A 4 -17.40 7.31 2.20
CA LEU A 4 -18.80 7.70 2.45
C LEU A 4 -19.69 6.48 2.74
N GLN A 5 -19.44 5.35 2.08
CA GLN A 5 -20.20 4.10 2.27
C GLN A 5 -19.92 3.45 3.63
N ILE A 6 -18.70 3.59 4.16
CA ILE A 6 -18.34 3.05 5.47
C ILE A 6 -18.96 3.91 6.59
N ILE A 7 -18.97 5.23 6.44
CA ILE A 7 -19.60 6.15 7.40
C ILE A 7 -21.11 5.89 7.48
N THR A 8 -21.81 5.72 6.36
CA THR A 8 -23.26 5.46 6.34
C THR A 8 -23.62 4.09 6.94
N VAL A 9 -22.81 3.05 6.73
CA VAL A 9 -23.04 1.72 7.32
C VAL A 9 -22.80 1.72 8.83
N VAL A 10 -21.82 2.47 9.31
CA VAL A 10 -21.54 2.63 10.75
C VAL A 10 -22.66 3.44 11.42
N GLU A 11 -23.09 4.54 10.82
CA GLU A 11 -24.19 5.37 11.31
C GLU A 11 -25.53 4.60 11.33
N TYR A 12 -25.80 3.81 10.28
CA TYR A 12 -26.99 2.96 10.22
C TYR A 12 -27.00 1.89 11.31
N ASN A 13 -25.87 1.20 11.54
CA ASN A 13 -25.77 0.21 12.60
C ASN A 13 -25.90 0.85 14.00
N ILE A 14 -25.33 2.03 14.21
CA ILE A 14 -25.49 2.79 15.46
C ILE A 14 -26.96 3.14 15.70
N TYR A 15 -27.68 3.59 14.67
CA TYR A 15 -29.11 3.91 14.77
C TYR A 15 -29.95 2.67 15.16
N ILE A 16 -29.70 1.52 14.53
CA ILE A 16 -30.42 0.27 14.83
C ILE A 16 -30.14 -0.20 16.27
N VAL A 17 -28.89 -0.12 16.72
CA VAL A 17 -28.51 -0.47 18.10
C VAL A 17 -29.19 0.46 19.10
N GLN A 18 -29.19 1.78 18.84
CA GLN A 18 -29.89 2.77 19.67
C GLN A 18 -31.39 2.49 19.77
N GLN A 19 -32.05 2.11 18.68
CA GLN A 19 -33.48 1.78 18.68
C GLN A 19 -33.78 0.48 19.43
N LYS A 20 -32.93 -0.55 19.28
CA LYS A 20 -33.06 -1.80 20.03
C LYS A 20 -32.83 -1.59 21.53
N ILE A 21 -31.87 -0.75 21.92
CA ILE A 21 -31.63 -0.38 23.32
C ILE A 21 -32.85 0.36 23.89
N LYS A 22 -33.39 1.35 23.17
CA LYS A 22 -34.57 2.12 23.61
C LYS A 22 -35.81 1.23 23.77
N THR A 23 -36.02 0.26 22.87
CA THR A 23 -37.15 -0.68 22.96
C THR A 23 -36.97 -1.69 24.10
N PHE A 24 -35.73 -2.15 24.35
CA PHE A 24 -35.40 -3.02 25.48
C PHE A 24 -35.56 -2.32 26.84
N LEU A 25 -35.12 -1.06 26.93
CA LEU A 25 -35.28 -0.21 28.12
C LEU A 25 -36.76 0.06 28.43
N LYS A 26 -37.59 0.31 27.40
CA LYS A 26 -39.03 0.54 27.58
C LYS A 26 -39.83 -0.71 27.96
N LYS A 27 -39.35 -1.90 27.59
CA LYS A 27 -40.02 -3.18 27.87
C LYS A 27 -39.69 -3.75 29.26
N THR A 28 -38.72 -3.17 29.95
CA THR A 28 -38.35 -3.58 31.31
C THR A 28 -39.38 -3.01 32.30
N LYS A 29 -40.36 -3.82 32.70
CA LYS A 29 -41.20 -3.54 33.88
C LYS A 29 -40.28 -3.35 35.09
N ARG A 30 -40.61 -2.38 35.96
CA ARG A 30 -39.90 -1.97 37.19
C ARG A 30 -39.75 -3.12 38.20
N TYR A 31 -38.95 -4.13 37.90
CA TYR A 31 -38.57 -5.16 38.84
C TYR A 31 -37.11 -4.91 39.26
N GLN A 32 -36.95 -4.51 40.52
CA GLN A 32 -35.76 -4.69 41.36
C GLN A 32 -34.42 -4.16 40.80
N LEU A 33 -34.32 -2.84 40.57
CA LEU A 33 -33.03 -2.16 40.34
C LEU A 33 -32.12 -2.07 41.59
N HIS A 34 -32.55 -2.66 42.72
CA HIS A 34 -31.85 -2.64 44.01
C HIS A 34 -31.19 -3.98 44.36
N ASP A 35 -31.15 -4.94 43.43
CA ASP A 35 -30.43 -6.19 43.65
C ASP A 35 -28.91 -5.96 43.43
N PRO A 36 -28.04 -6.20 44.43
CA PRO A 36 -26.60 -6.05 44.30
C PRO A 36 -25.99 -6.89 43.16
N GLN A 37 -26.62 -8.00 42.78
CA GLN A 37 -26.17 -8.81 41.65
C GLN A 37 -26.29 -8.08 40.30
N THR A 38 -27.35 -7.28 40.14
CA THR A 38 -27.59 -6.50 38.90
C THR A 38 -26.56 -5.38 38.74
N TRP A 39 -26.18 -4.73 39.84
CA TRP A 39 -25.14 -3.70 39.83
C TRP A 39 -23.76 -4.25 39.44
N GLY A 40 -23.41 -5.45 39.91
CA GLY A 40 -22.19 -6.14 39.49
C GLY A 40 -22.15 -6.38 37.98
N LEU A 41 -23.26 -6.83 37.39
CA LEU A 41 -23.37 -7.04 35.93
C LEU A 41 -23.30 -5.74 35.14
N ILE A 42 -23.89 -4.65 35.63
CA ILE A 42 -23.83 -3.33 34.98
C ILE A 42 -22.39 -2.80 34.96
N VAL A 43 -21.68 -2.89 36.09
CA VAL A 43 -20.28 -2.48 36.17
C VAL A 43 -19.40 -3.32 35.26
N LEU A 44 -19.60 -4.64 35.24
CA LEU A 44 -18.87 -5.53 34.34
C LEU A 44 -19.14 -5.22 32.87
N ALA A 45 -20.39 -4.93 32.50
CA ALA A 45 -20.77 -4.54 31.14
C ALA A 45 -20.13 -3.21 30.73
N LEU A 46 -20.04 -2.22 31.63
CA LEU A 46 -19.35 -0.96 31.39
C LEU A 46 -17.85 -1.18 31.15
N ILE A 47 -17.19 -1.99 31.98
CA ILE A 47 -15.78 -2.32 31.81
C ILE A 47 -15.58 -3.01 30.46
N ALA A 48 -16.37 -4.03 30.14
CA ALA A 48 -16.29 -4.74 28.88
C ALA A 48 -16.49 -3.81 27.67
N ALA A 49 -17.44 -2.88 27.75
CA ALA A 49 -17.68 -1.90 26.69
C ALA A 49 -16.48 -0.94 26.49
N THR A 50 -15.88 -0.45 27.58
CA THR A 50 -14.71 0.46 27.50
C THR A 50 -13.46 -0.24 26.95
N VAL A 51 -13.22 -1.49 27.35
CA VAL A 51 -12.12 -2.32 26.83
C VAL A 51 -12.33 -2.62 25.34
N THR A 52 -13.55 -2.97 24.96
CA THR A 52 -13.89 -3.25 23.55
C THR A 52 -13.70 -2.00 22.68
N TRP A 53 -14.17 -0.85 23.15
CA TRP A 53 -14.05 0.42 22.43
C TRP A 53 -12.59 0.87 22.28
N SER A 54 -11.80 0.79 23.36
CA SER A 54 -10.37 1.14 23.33
C SER A 54 -9.55 0.16 22.49
N GLY A 55 -9.86 -1.13 22.52
CA GLY A 55 -9.25 -2.16 21.68
C GLY A 55 -9.51 -1.90 20.19
N ALA A 56 -10.77 -1.66 19.81
CA ALA A 56 -11.14 -1.35 18.43
C ALA A 56 -10.39 -0.11 17.88
N LYS A 57 -10.31 0.95 18.69
CA LYS A 57 -9.55 2.16 18.33
C LYS A 57 -8.06 1.89 18.17
N SER A 58 -7.48 1.07 19.04
CA SER A 58 -6.04 0.72 19.00
C SER A 58 -5.68 -0.09 17.75
N ILE A 59 -6.57 -0.98 17.31
CA ILE A 59 -6.38 -1.73 16.06
C ILE A 59 -6.35 -0.77 14.87
N GLN A 60 -7.31 0.14 14.77
CA GLN A 60 -7.36 1.15 13.69
C GLN A 60 -6.08 2.00 13.65
N LEU A 61 -5.62 2.45 14.83
CA LEU A 61 -4.42 3.29 14.94
C LEU A 61 -3.15 2.54 14.54
N ASN A 62 -3.05 1.26 14.92
CA ASN A 62 -1.94 0.39 14.52
C ASN A 62 -1.90 0.16 13.00
N PHE A 63 -3.05 -0.04 12.35
CA PHE A 63 -3.10 -0.18 10.89
C PHE A 63 -2.65 1.07 10.16
N GLU A 64 -3.08 2.25 10.62
CA GLU A 64 -2.64 3.54 10.05
C GLU A 64 -1.13 3.77 10.25
N LEU A 65 -0.60 3.42 11.42
CA LEU A 65 0.85 3.48 11.68
C LEU A 65 1.63 2.54 10.76
N GLN A 66 1.20 1.29 10.61
CA GLN A 66 1.85 0.33 9.72
C GLN A 66 1.84 0.80 8.26
N LYS A 67 0.72 1.36 7.80
CA LYS A 67 0.62 1.92 6.44
C LYS A 67 1.64 3.04 6.21
N LYS A 68 1.81 3.94 7.19
CA LYS A 68 2.82 5.02 7.11
C LYS A 68 4.23 4.46 7.06
N VAL A 69 4.55 3.44 7.86
CA VAL A 69 5.86 2.79 7.86
C VAL A 69 6.17 2.17 6.50
N VAL A 70 5.24 1.44 5.90
CA VAL A 70 5.43 0.84 4.57
C VAL A 70 5.70 1.91 3.52
N VAL A 71 4.94 3.00 3.53
CA VAL A 71 5.15 4.13 2.60
C VAL A 71 6.55 4.75 2.78
N LEU A 72 6.97 5.00 4.03
CA LEU A 72 8.29 5.57 4.32
C LEU A 72 9.42 4.62 3.93
N GLN A 73 9.27 3.33 4.15
CA GLN A 73 10.25 2.31 3.75
C GLN A 73 10.42 2.26 2.23
N GLU A 74 9.32 2.30 1.48
CA GLU A 74 9.36 2.31 0.02
C GLU A 74 10.02 3.59 -0.51
N GLN A 75 9.66 4.76 0.05
CA GLN A 75 10.31 6.02 -0.30
C GLN A 75 11.82 5.98 -0.03
N ASN A 76 12.25 5.45 1.12
CA ASN A 76 13.66 5.31 1.46
C ASN A 76 14.40 4.38 0.49
N LYS A 77 13.77 3.27 0.10
CA LYS A 77 14.32 2.32 -0.87
C LYS A 77 14.53 2.97 -2.24
N VAL A 78 13.54 3.72 -2.72
CA VAL A 78 13.64 4.47 -3.99
C VAL A 78 14.78 5.50 -3.90
N GLN A 79 14.86 6.26 -2.81
CA GLN A 79 15.94 7.23 -2.61
C GLN A 79 17.33 6.58 -2.56
N LYS A 80 17.46 5.43 -1.90
CA LYS A 80 18.72 4.65 -1.88
C LYS A 80 19.13 4.24 -3.29
N LEU A 81 18.21 3.67 -4.06
CA LEU A 81 18.46 3.28 -5.45
C LEU A 81 18.85 4.48 -6.34
N GLN A 82 18.21 5.63 -6.14
CA GLN A 82 18.57 6.86 -6.85
C GLN A 82 19.98 7.33 -6.50
N ASN A 83 20.34 7.32 -5.21
CA ASN A 83 21.68 7.66 -4.75
C ASN A 83 22.74 6.69 -5.29
N GLU A 84 22.49 5.38 -5.25
CA GLU A 84 23.39 4.38 -5.82
C GLU A 84 23.55 4.56 -7.33
N THR A 85 22.45 4.80 -8.04
CA THR A 85 22.48 5.10 -9.48
C THR A 85 23.29 6.35 -9.77
N GLN A 86 23.11 7.41 -8.98
CA GLN A 86 23.85 8.66 -9.16
C GLN A 86 25.34 8.47 -8.85
N LYS A 87 25.68 7.71 -7.81
CA LYS A 87 27.06 7.34 -7.48
C LYS A 87 27.70 6.58 -8.64
N LEU A 88 27.01 5.56 -9.17
CA LEU A 88 27.50 4.76 -10.31
C LEU A 88 27.68 5.62 -11.57
N ARG A 89 26.76 6.55 -11.85
CA ARG A 89 26.91 7.51 -12.97
C ARG A 89 28.13 8.41 -12.78
N ASN A 90 28.33 8.93 -11.56
CA ASN A 90 29.48 9.76 -11.24
C ASN A 90 30.80 8.97 -11.39
N GLU A 91 30.82 7.70 -11.02
CA GLU A 91 31.98 6.82 -11.23
C GLU A 91 32.22 6.54 -12.71
N TYR A 92 31.17 6.25 -13.48
CA TYR A 92 31.25 6.08 -14.93
C TYR A 92 31.82 7.32 -15.63
N TYR A 93 31.43 8.53 -15.21
CA TYR A 93 31.98 9.76 -15.80
C TYR A 93 33.47 9.99 -15.48
N LYS A 94 34.02 9.28 -14.48
CA LYS A 94 35.45 9.35 -14.14
C LYS A 94 36.29 8.36 -14.93
N THR A 95 35.70 7.34 -15.56
CA THR A 95 36.45 6.33 -16.30
C THR A 95 37.11 6.94 -17.54
N ASP A 96 38.26 6.38 -17.92
CA ASP A 96 39.02 6.88 -19.06
C ASP A 96 38.29 6.57 -20.39
N GLU A 97 37.55 5.48 -20.45
CA GLU A 97 36.67 5.13 -21.57
C GLU A 97 35.62 6.21 -21.81
N PHE A 98 34.98 6.74 -20.75
CA PHE A 98 34.02 7.82 -20.90
C PHE A 98 34.69 9.11 -21.38
N LYS A 99 35.85 9.46 -20.82
CA LYS A 99 36.63 10.64 -21.26
C LYS A 99 37.01 10.50 -22.73
N GLU A 100 37.48 9.34 -23.14
CA GLU A 100 37.87 9.05 -24.52
C GLU A 100 36.67 9.14 -25.47
N LEU A 101 35.55 8.45 -25.16
CA LEU A 101 34.33 8.52 -25.97
C LEU A 101 33.78 9.95 -26.05
N SER A 102 33.85 10.70 -24.95
CA SER A 102 33.42 12.10 -24.92
C SER A 102 34.33 12.99 -25.79
N ALA A 103 35.66 12.79 -25.73
CA ALA A 103 36.61 13.48 -26.58
C ALA A 103 36.39 13.14 -28.07
N ARG A 104 36.21 11.86 -28.40
CA ARG A 104 35.88 11.40 -29.76
C ARG A 104 34.61 12.07 -30.30
N ARG A 105 33.57 12.19 -29.47
CA ARG A 105 32.33 12.90 -29.81
C ARG A 105 32.54 14.39 -30.07
N ILE A 106 33.34 15.06 -29.23
CA ILE A 106 33.61 16.51 -29.37
C ILE A 106 34.48 16.80 -30.59
N PHE A 107 35.54 16.02 -30.80
CA PHE A 107 36.49 16.24 -31.89
C PHE A 107 36.06 15.61 -33.22
N GLY A 108 34.99 14.80 -33.23
CA GLY A 108 34.50 14.11 -34.41
C GLY A 108 35.50 13.08 -34.98
N LYS A 109 36.39 12.54 -34.14
CA LYS A 109 37.48 11.64 -34.57
C LYS A 109 37.19 10.20 -34.13
N ALA A 110 37.40 9.25 -35.03
CA ALA A 110 37.43 7.82 -34.74
C ALA A 110 38.86 7.34 -34.47
N ALA A 111 38.99 6.18 -33.85
CA ALA A 111 40.27 5.47 -33.78
C ALA A 111 40.72 4.98 -35.17
N PRO A 112 42.01 4.70 -35.37
CA PRO A 112 42.50 4.11 -36.62
C PRO A 112 41.75 2.81 -36.95
N GLY A 113 41.09 2.76 -38.11
CA GLY A 113 40.29 1.61 -38.55
C GLY A 113 38.79 1.68 -38.25
N GLU A 114 38.30 2.73 -37.60
CA GLU A 114 36.88 2.93 -37.25
C GLU A 114 36.27 4.07 -38.09
N GLN A 115 35.01 3.93 -38.53
CA GLN A 115 34.31 4.91 -39.38
C GLN A 115 33.18 5.61 -38.60
N VAL A 116 33.24 6.94 -38.49
CA VAL A 116 32.21 7.74 -37.81
C VAL A 116 31.03 8.00 -38.74
N TYR A 117 29.83 7.60 -38.33
CA TYR A 117 28.57 7.95 -39.00
C TYR A 117 27.76 8.90 -38.11
N ILE A 118 27.51 10.12 -38.59
CA ILE A 118 26.62 11.07 -37.94
C ILE A 118 25.20 10.83 -38.47
N VAL A 119 24.35 10.21 -37.66
CA VAL A 119 22.97 9.91 -38.03
C VAL A 119 22.05 10.98 -37.45
N PRO A 120 21.19 11.63 -38.26
CA PRO A 120 20.17 12.56 -37.76
C PRO A 120 19.24 11.86 -36.77
N LYS A 121 18.86 12.58 -35.70
CA LYS A 121 18.06 12.05 -34.60
C LYS A 121 16.75 11.39 -35.07
N GLU A 122 16.15 11.95 -36.12
CA GLU A 122 14.90 11.51 -36.73
C GLU A 122 15.00 10.07 -37.27
N VAL A 123 16.10 9.78 -37.97
CA VAL A 123 16.37 8.46 -38.57
C VAL A 123 16.71 7.44 -37.48
N ALA A 124 17.47 7.86 -36.47
CA ALA A 124 17.80 7.00 -35.33
C ALA A 124 16.55 6.58 -34.54
N LEU A 125 15.62 7.52 -34.31
CA LEU A 125 14.36 7.25 -33.60
C LEU A 125 13.39 6.37 -34.39
N ALA A 126 13.38 6.49 -35.73
CA ALA A 126 12.56 5.64 -36.60
C ALA A 126 13.05 4.18 -36.67
N GLN A 127 14.33 3.93 -36.39
CA GLN A 127 14.96 2.60 -36.44
C GLN A 127 15.00 1.88 -35.07
N VAL A 128 14.54 2.53 -33.99
CA VAL A 128 14.47 1.92 -32.66
C VAL A 128 13.41 0.82 -32.69
N SER A 129 13.83 -0.43 -32.57
CA SER A 129 12.91 -1.57 -32.53
C SER A 129 11.92 -1.43 -31.36
N PRO A 130 10.62 -1.78 -31.53
CA PRO A 130 9.59 -1.67 -30.48
C PRO A 130 9.96 -2.35 -29.15
N ARG A 131 10.92 -3.28 -29.19
CA ARG A 131 11.45 -4.03 -28.05
C ARG A 131 12.12 -3.16 -26.98
N GLN A 132 12.71 -2.02 -27.36
CA GLN A 132 13.37 -1.10 -26.40
C GLN A 132 12.37 -0.13 -25.76
N GLN A 133 11.27 0.21 -26.45
CA GLN A 133 10.17 0.99 -25.87
C GLN A 133 9.31 0.17 -24.89
N ALA A 134 9.26 -1.15 -25.06
CA ALA A 134 8.56 -2.07 -24.17
C ALA A 134 9.21 -2.27 -22.79
N GLN A 135 10.47 -1.86 -22.59
CA GLN A 135 11.15 -1.96 -21.29
C GLN A 135 10.77 -0.83 -20.30
N SER A 136 10.01 0.17 -20.76
CA SER A 136 9.49 1.25 -19.91
C SER A 136 8.09 0.96 -19.35
N GLN A 137 7.50 -0.20 -19.64
CA GLN A 137 6.28 -0.64 -18.98
C GLN A 137 6.64 -1.19 -17.60
N PRO A 138 5.97 -0.78 -16.51
CA PRO A 138 6.12 -1.44 -15.22
C PRO A 138 5.75 -2.91 -15.43
N GLN A 139 6.75 -3.77 -15.44
CA GLN A 139 6.54 -5.22 -15.44
C GLN A 139 5.64 -5.49 -14.24
N GLN A 140 4.43 -6.00 -14.49
CA GLN A 140 3.60 -6.56 -13.44
C GLN A 140 4.50 -7.55 -12.67
N PRO A 141 4.61 -7.41 -11.34
CA PRO A 141 5.44 -8.32 -10.57
C PRO A 141 4.94 -9.74 -10.84
N LYS A 142 5.78 -10.55 -11.50
CA LYS A 142 5.57 -11.98 -11.71
C LYS A 142 5.55 -12.78 -10.40
N ASN A 143 5.88 -12.13 -9.29
CA ASN A 143 5.77 -12.73 -7.98
C ASN A 143 4.39 -12.37 -7.40
N PRO A 144 3.56 -13.36 -7.03
CA PRO A 144 2.38 -13.06 -6.25
C PRO A 144 2.86 -12.29 -5.02
N VAL A 145 2.27 -11.11 -4.79
CA VAL A 145 2.51 -10.34 -3.56
C VAL A 145 2.18 -11.28 -2.42
N VAL A 146 3.19 -11.81 -1.74
CA VAL A 146 3.01 -12.69 -0.58
C VAL A 146 2.51 -11.79 0.54
N LEU A 147 1.19 -11.66 0.65
CA LEU A 147 0.57 -10.93 1.74
C LEU A 147 0.96 -11.63 3.06
N PRO A 148 1.17 -10.89 4.16
CA PRO A 148 1.25 -11.47 5.50
C PRO A 148 0.09 -12.43 5.77
N LYS A 149 0.34 -13.52 6.49
CA LYS A 149 -0.63 -14.62 6.69
C LYS A 149 -2.00 -14.18 7.24
N TYR A 150 -2.03 -13.15 8.09
CA TYR A 150 -3.29 -12.60 8.59
C TYR A 150 -4.15 -11.91 7.51
N GLN A 151 -3.51 -11.30 6.50
CA GLN A 151 -4.21 -10.66 5.39
C GLN A 151 -4.74 -11.69 4.39
N GLN A 152 -3.99 -12.78 4.16
CA GLN A 152 -4.45 -13.92 3.36
C GLN A 152 -5.71 -14.53 3.98
N ASN A 153 -5.64 -14.85 5.29
CA ASN A 153 -6.79 -15.41 6.01
C ASN A 153 -8.03 -14.51 5.91
N MET A 154 -7.89 -13.19 6.10
CA MET A 154 -9.02 -12.26 5.98
C MET A 154 -9.61 -12.22 4.58
N GLN A 155 -8.76 -12.29 3.55
CA GLN A 155 -9.19 -12.35 2.16
C GLN A 155 -9.95 -13.64 1.87
N ASP A 156 -9.47 -14.78 2.39
CA ASP A 156 -10.13 -16.09 2.28
C ASP A 156 -11.51 -16.08 2.95
N TRP A 157 -11.65 -15.44 4.12
CA TRP A 157 -12.95 -15.26 4.78
C TRP A 157 -13.91 -14.41 3.95
N LEU A 158 -13.43 -13.31 3.35
CA LEU A 158 -14.25 -12.48 2.47
C LEU A 158 -14.69 -13.26 1.22
N ASP A 159 -13.77 -14.00 0.62
CA ASP A 159 -14.07 -14.79 -0.58
C ASP A 159 -15.07 -15.91 -0.26
N PHE A 160 -14.99 -16.52 0.93
CA PHE A 160 -15.99 -17.46 1.44
C PHE A 160 -17.39 -16.84 1.58
N PHE A 161 -17.50 -15.69 2.26
CA PHE A 161 -18.80 -15.04 2.47
C PHE A 161 -19.45 -14.52 1.17
N PHE A 162 -18.63 -14.17 0.18
CA PHE A 162 -19.10 -13.60 -1.09
C PHE A 162 -19.03 -14.57 -2.27
N HIS A 163 -18.80 -15.86 -2.03
CA HIS A 163 -18.70 -16.91 -3.05
C HIS A 163 -17.75 -16.55 -4.20
N ARG A 164 -16.64 -15.87 -3.89
CA ARG A 164 -15.59 -15.55 -4.87
C ARG A 164 -14.66 -16.74 -4.97
N THR A 165 -14.26 -17.11 -6.17
CA THR A 165 -13.38 -18.26 -6.39
C THR A 165 -12.01 -18.01 -5.73
N PRO A 166 -11.55 -18.91 -4.84
CA PRO A 166 -10.22 -18.79 -4.24
C PRO A 166 -9.15 -18.95 -5.33
N ARG A 167 -8.10 -18.13 -5.28
CA ARG A 167 -6.97 -18.20 -6.22
C ARG A 167 -6.13 -19.45 -5.93
N GLN A 168 -5.91 -20.27 -6.96
CA GLN A 168 -4.94 -21.37 -6.96
C GLN A 168 -3.51 -20.84 -7.13
#